data_AF-A0A1W9VP66-F1
#
_entry.id   AF-A0A1W9VP66-F1
#
_cell.length_a   1.000
_cell.length_b   1.000
_cell.length_c   1.000
_cell.angle_alpha   90.00
_cell.angle_beta   90.00
_cell.angle_gamma   90.00
#
_symmetry.space_group_name_H-M   'P 1'
#
loop_
_entity.id
_entity.type
_entity.pdbx_description
1 polymer ?
#
loop_
_entity_poly.entity_id
_entity_poly.type
_entity_poly.pdbx_seq_one_letter_code
_entity_poly.pdbx_strand_id
1 'polypeptide(L)'
;MIIFYLIMLIKNTLLFLLYFLFLWGGQLSSARSALEASMVNLYLIPLYFCFFSRAIVWFLILKKMDLIKAYAISSINYLFIPILSFIVFGELFNPKHIVGGLLIITGIIFFRVGEKKQV
;
A
#
# COMPACT_ATOMS: atom_id res chain seq x y z
N MET A 1 9.32 30.04 -4.66
CA MET A 1 8.09 29.27 -4.99
C MET A 1 8.38 27.80 -5.31
N ILE A 2 9.30 27.48 -6.22
CA ILE A 2 9.63 26.09 -6.63
C ILE A 2 10.10 25.19 -5.47
N ILE A 3 10.98 25.70 -4.60
CA ILE A 3 11.54 24.95 -3.46
C ILE A 3 10.44 24.47 -2.48
N PHE A 4 9.43 25.30 -2.24
CA PHE A 4 8.33 24.97 -1.34
C PHE A 4 7.48 23.79 -1.87
N TYR A 5 7.16 23.81 -3.17
CA TYR A 5 6.45 22.70 -3.82
C TYR A 5 7.26 21.40 -3.77
N LEU A 6 8.58 21.47 -3.98
CA LEU A 6 9.45 20.31 -3.91
C LEU A 6 9.41 19.65 -2.51
N ILE A 7 9.47 20.47 -1.46
CA ILE A 7 9.41 20.00 -0.07
C ILE A 7 8.06 19.32 0.22
N MET A 8 6.95 19.90 -0.23
CA MET A 8 5.62 19.29 -0.05
C MET A 8 5.50 17.96 -0.79
N LEU A 9 6.00 17.88 -2.03
CA LEU A 9 6.00 16.66 -2.83
C LEU A 9 6.79 15.55 -2.15
N ILE A 10 8.03 15.82 -1.72
CA ILE A 10 8.88 14.85 -1.02
C ILE A 10 8.19 14.33 0.23
N LYS A 11 7.59 15.20 1.04
CA LYS A 11 6.88 14.82 2.27
C LYS A 11 5.69 13.90 2.00
N ASN A 12 4.93 14.14 0.94
CA ASN A 12 3.79 13.30 0.58
C ASN A 12 4.24 11.94 0.02
N THR A 13 5.26 11.92 -0.82
CA THR A 13 5.86 10.67 -1.32
C THR A 13 6.40 9.82 -0.16
N LEU A 14 7.05 10.44 0.82
CA LEU A 14 7.57 9.75 2.01
C LEU A 14 6.43 9.11 2.84
N LEU A 15 5.28 9.76 2.97
CA LEU A 15 4.13 9.19 3.67
C LEU A 15 3.58 7.95 2.97
N PHE A 16 3.47 7.98 1.63
CA PHE A 16 3.06 6.79 0.88
C PHE A 16 4.10 5.67 0.94
N LEU A 17 5.39 6.00 0.91
CA LEU A 17 6.45 5.02 1.09
C LEU A 17 6.35 4.35 2.47
N LEU A 18 6.15 5.14 3.53
CA LEU A 18 5.99 4.62 4.88
C LEU A 18 4.72 3.77 5.02
N TYR A 19 3.60 4.19 4.41
CA TYR A 19 2.37 3.40 4.34
C TYR A 19 2.61 2.04 3.67
N PHE A 20 3.33 2.02 2.55
CA PHE A 20 3.69 0.80 1.83
C PHE A 20 4.58 -0.11 2.68
N LEU A 21 5.60 0.44 3.34
CA LEU A 21 6.50 -0.32 4.21
C LEU A 21 5.76 -1.01 5.35
N PHE A 22 4.82 -0.32 6.01
CA PHE A 22 4.01 -0.94 7.06
C PHE A 22 3.06 -2.01 6.51
N LEU A 23 2.51 -1.80 5.31
CA LEU A 23 1.63 -2.78 4.69
C LEU A 23 2.40 -4.06 4.32
N TRP A 24 3.60 -3.92 3.76
CA TRP A 24 4.46 -5.05 3.42
C TRP A 24 5.07 -5.74 4.65
N GLY A 25 5.52 -4.97 5.65
CA GLY A 25 6.01 -5.50 6.92
C GLY A 25 4.95 -6.27 7.71
N GLY A 26 3.68 -5.83 7.63
CA GLY A 26 2.54 -6.56 8.15
C GLY A 26 2.35 -7.91 7.45
N GLN A 27 2.43 -7.94 6.11
CA GLN A 27 2.32 -9.17 5.33
C GLN A 27 3.43 -10.17 5.72
N LEU A 28 4.68 -9.70 5.85
CA LEU A 28 5.81 -10.53 6.29
C LEU A 28 5.59 -11.11 7.69
N SER A 29 5.13 -10.28 8.64
CA SER A 29 4.84 -10.73 10.01
C SER A 29 3.70 -11.74 10.02
N SER A 30 2.67 -11.55 9.19
CA SER A 30 1.55 -12.48 9.08
C SER A 30 1.97 -13.84 8.50
N ALA A 31 2.81 -13.84 7.46
CA ALA A 31 3.33 -15.06 6.85
C ALA A 31 4.18 -15.87 7.85
N ARG A 32 5.02 -15.19 8.64
CA ARG A 32 5.79 -15.83 9.72
C ARG A 32 4.89 -16.32 10.86
N SER A 33 3.87 -15.55 11.21
CA SER A 33 2.92 -15.98 12.25
C SER A 33 2.14 -17.24 11.85
N ALA A 34 1.80 -17.41 10.57
CA ALA A 34 1.05 -18.56 10.09
C ALA A 34 1.83 -19.88 10.21
N LEU A 35 3.16 -19.82 10.24
CA LEU A 35 4.04 -20.99 10.39
C LEU A 35 4.23 -21.42 11.85
N GLU A 36 4.01 -20.51 12.80
CA GLU A 36 4.15 -20.80 14.23
C GLU A 36 2.80 -21.17 14.84
N ALA A 37 2.63 -22.45 15.17
CA ALA A 37 1.41 -22.99 15.81
C ALA A 37 1.32 -22.71 17.33
N SER A 38 2.16 -21.82 17.87
CA SER A 38 2.18 -21.48 19.29
C SER A 38 1.06 -20.49 19.64
N MET A 39 0.43 -20.68 20.80
CA MET A 39 -0.53 -19.74 21.40
C MET A 39 0.11 -18.36 21.67
N VAL A 40 1.43 -18.32 21.88
CA VAL A 40 2.20 -17.08 22.03
C VAL A 40 3.13 -16.97 20.82
N ASN A 41 2.68 -16.22 19.83
CA ASN A 41 3.37 -16.01 18.58
C ASN A 41 4.04 -14.63 18.58
N LEU A 42 5.37 -14.62 18.58
CA LEU A 42 6.15 -13.39 18.73
C LEU A 42 5.93 -12.42 17.55
N TYR A 43 5.58 -12.95 16.37
CA TYR A 43 5.33 -12.15 15.17
C TYR A 43 3.99 -11.38 15.21
N LEU A 44 3.13 -11.63 16.19
CA LEU A 44 1.91 -10.84 16.39
C LEU A 44 2.24 -9.39 16.79
N ILE A 45 3.30 -9.17 17.58
CA ILE A 45 3.69 -7.83 18.02
C ILE A 45 4.03 -6.92 16.81
N PRO A 46 4.97 -7.28 15.92
CA PRO A 46 5.27 -6.48 14.74
C PRO A 46 4.10 -6.43 13.74
N LEU A 47 3.27 -7.47 13.66
CA LEU A 47 2.04 -7.45 12.85
C LEU A 47 1.08 -6.35 13.31
N TYR A 48 0.72 -6.33 14.60
CA TYR A 48 -0.18 -5.32 15.16
C TYR A 48 0.44 -3.93 15.09
N PHE A 49 1.74 -3.80 15.38
CA PHE A 49 2.45 -2.53 15.24
C PHE A 49 2.34 -1.99 13.82
N CYS A 50 2.65 -2.80 12.80
CA CYS A 50 2.51 -2.40 11.40
C CYS A 50 1.07 -2.03 11.06
N PHE A 51 0.08 -2.78 11.56
CA PHE A 51 -1.33 -2.49 11.33
C PHE A 51 -1.76 -1.12 11.90
N PHE A 52 -1.42 -0.84 13.17
CA PHE A 52 -1.74 0.43 13.81
C PHE A 52 -0.99 1.60 13.19
N SER A 53 0.32 1.46 12.96
CA SER A 53 1.12 2.51 12.34
C SER A 53 0.65 2.85 10.92
N ARG A 54 0.27 1.83 10.13
CA ARG A 54 -0.35 2.03 8.81
C ARG A 54 -1.61 2.88 8.89
N ALA A 55 -2.48 2.62 9.88
CA ALA A 55 -3.71 3.38 10.05
C ALA A 55 -3.42 4.87 10.36
N ILE A 56 -2.46 5.15 11.25
CA ILE A 56 -2.04 6.52 11.58
C ILE A 56 -1.49 7.22 10.34
N VAL A 57 -0.59 6.57 9.59
CA VAL A 57 -0.02 7.14 8.36
C VAL A 57 -1.12 7.41 7.33
N TRP A 58 -2.10 6.52 7.20
CA TRP A 58 -3.25 6.71 6.32
C TRP A 58 -4.06 7.97 6.69
N PHE A 59 -4.34 8.19 7.97
CA PHE A 59 -4.97 9.44 8.42
C PHE A 59 -4.14 10.67 8.05
N LEU A 60 -2.81 10.62 8.19
CA LEU A 60 -1.94 11.74 7.80
C LEU A 60 -1.93 12.02 6.29
N ILE A 61 -2.09 10.99 5.46
CA ILE A 61 -2.25 11.11 4.01
C ILE A 61 -3.57 11.82 3.70
N LEU A 62 -4.68 11.35 4.29
CA LEU A 62 -6.03 11.89 4.06
C LEU A 62 -6.19 13.34 4.53
N LYS A 63 -5.41 13.78 5.53
CA LYS A 63 -5.40 15.19 5.94
C LYS A 63 -4.81 16.14 4.90
N LYS A 64 -4.14 15.64 3.87
CA LYS A 64 -3.37 16.46 2.90
C LYS A 64 -3.79 16.29 1.44
N MET A 65 -4.66 15.34 1.14
CA MET A 65 -5.14 15.11 -0.22
C MET A 65 -6.54 14.53 -0.22
N ASP A 66 -7.23 14.71 -1.35
CA ASP A 66 -8.56 14.17 -1.53
C ASP A 66 -8.56 12.64 -1.42
N LEU A 67 -9.60 12.13 -0.77
CA LEU A 67 -9.81 10.72 -0.51
C LEU A 67 -9.69 9.87 -1.79
N ILE A 68 -10.29 10.35 -2.88
CA ILE A 68 -10.30 9.65 -4.18
C ILE A 68 -8.88 9.54 -4.75
N LYS A 69 -8.09 10.62 -4.71
CA LYS A 69 -6.69 10.62 -5.19
C LYS A 69 -5.82 9.71 -4.33
N ALA A 70 -6.00 9.75 -3.01
CA ALA A 70 -5.28 8.88 -2.08
C ALA A 70 -5.53 7.40 -2.39
N TYR A 71 -6.79 7.01 -2.61
CA TYR A 71 -7.16 5.64 -2.95
C TYR A 71 -6.66 5.22 -4.33
N ALA A 72 -6.69 6.13 -5.33
CA ALA A 72 -6.12 5.84 -6.64
C ALA A 72 -4.62 5.52 -6.55
N ILE A 73 -3.86 6.31 -5.79
CA ILE A 73 -2.42 6.05 -5.57
C ILE A 73 -2.20 4.77 -4.76
N SER A 74 -2.96 4.56 -3.68
CA SER A 74 -2.79 3.39 -2.82
C SER A 74 -3.18 2.07 -3.50
N SER A 75 -4.04 2.12 -4.52
CA SER A 75 -4.44 0.94 -5.27
C SER A 75 -3.30 0.26 -6.04
N ILE A 76 -2.20 0.97 -6.31
CA ILE A 76 -0.95 0.40 -6.86
C ILE A 76 -0.41 -0.73 -5.96
N ASN A 77 -0.64 -0.65 -4.65
CA ASN A 77 -0.17 -1.65 -3.69
C ASN A 77 -0.78 -3.04 -3.94
N TYR A 78 -1.99 -3.12 -4.50
CA TYR A 78 -2.62 -4.39 -4.85
C TYR A 78 -1.85 -5.17 -5.93
N LEU A 79 -0.96 -4.50 -6.68
CA LEU A 79 -0.06 -5.13 -7.64
C LEU A 79 1.30 -5.42 -7.00
N PHE A 80 1.89 -4.40 -6.38
CA PHE A 80 3.25 -4.49 -5.86
C PHE A 80 3.36 -5.47 -4.70
N ILE A 81 2.43 -5.46 -3.74
CA ILE A 81 2.54 -6.29 -2.54
C ILE A 81 2.50 -7.78 -2.90
N PRO A 82 1.54 -8.28 -3.70
CA PRO A 82 1.55 -9.69 -4.12
C PRO A 82 2.81 -10.06 -4.91
N ILE A 83 3.32 -9.17 -5.78
CA ILE A 83 4.56 -9.45 -6.54
C ILE A 83 5.76 -9.56 -5.60
N LEU A 84 5.93 -8.63 -4.66
CA LEU A 84 7.00 -8.73 -3.66
C LEU A 84 6.83 -9.97 -2.78
N SER A 85 5.61 -10.29 -2.37
CA SER A 85 5.32 -11.49 -1.60
C SER A 85 5.66 -12.77 -2.36
N PHE A 86 5.35 -12.84 -3.66
CA PHE A 86 5.76 -13.95 -4.53
C PHE A 86 7.28 -14.12 -4.53
N ILE A 87 8.02 -13.03 -4.74
CA ILE A 87 9.48 -13.06 -4.83
C ILE A 87 10.12 -13.47 -3.49
N VAL A 88 9.56 -13.01 -2.36
CA VAL A 88 10.17 -13.19 -1.03
C VAL A 88 9.76 -14.50 -0.37
N PHE A 89 8.51 -14.93 -0.56
CA PHE A 89 7.95 -16.13 0.09
C PHE A 89 7.82 -17.33 -0.85
N GLY A 90 7.95 -17.13 -2.16
CA GLY A 90 7.76 -18.19 -3.15
C GLY A 90 6.33 -18.72 -3.25
N GLU A 91 5.34 -17.98 -2.74
CA GLU A 91 3.93 -18.38 -2.78
C GLU A 91 3.44 -18.50 -4.21
N LEU A 92 2.57 -19.46 -4.53
CA LEU A 92 1.99 -19.59 -5.88
C LEU A 92 1.13 -18.36 -6.20
N PHE A 93 1.54 -17.60 -7.21
CA PHE A 93 0.77 -16.44 -7.67
C PHE A 93 -0.55 -16.91 -8.30
N ASN A 94 -1.68 -16.66 -7.63
CA ASN A 94 -2.98 -17.03 -8.18
C ASN A 94 -3.28 -16.16 -9.42
N PRO A 95 -3.58 -16.73 -10.59
CA PRO A 95 -3.89 -15.97 -11.81
C PRO A 95 -5.04 -14.97 -11.63
N LYS A 96 -5.94 -15.22 -10.68
CA LYS A 96 -7.02 -14.28 -10.31
C LYS A 96 -6.50 -12.94 -9.79
N HIS A 97 -5.34 -12.90 -9.13
CA HIS A 97 -4.70 -11.65 -8.69
C HIS A 97 -4.17 -10.83 -9.87
N ILE A 98 -3.70 -11.48 -10.94
CA ILE A 98 -3.26 -10.79 -12.17
C ILE A 98 -4.46 -10.09 -12.81
N VAL A 99 -5.56 -10.82 -12.99
CA VAL A 99 -6.78 -10.27 -13.62
C VAL A 99 -7.34 -9.10 -12.80
N GLY A 100 -7.45 -9.27 -11.48
CA GLY A 100 -7.88 -8.18 -10.59
C GLY A 100 -6.92 -6.99 -10.62
N GLY A 101 -5.62 -7.24 -10.64
CA GLY A 101 -4.59 -6.22 -10.77
C GLY A 101 -4.72 -5.41 -12.07
N LEU A 102 -4.86 -6.07 -13.21
CA LEU A 102 -5.08 -5.42 -14.51
C LEU A 102 -6.35 -4.56 -14.52
N LEU A 103 -7.42 -5.03 -13.87
CA LEU A 103 -8.67 -4.29 -13.73
C LEU A 103 -8.48 -3.01 -12.90
N ILE A 104 -7.70 -3.09 -11.81
CA ILE A 104 -7.34 -1.92 -11.01
C ILE A 104 -6.52 -0.91 -11.82
N ILE A 105 -5.49 -1.36 -12.56
CA ILE A 105 -4.68 -0.47 -13.44
C ILE A 105 -5.58 0.24 -14.43
N THR A 106 -6.46 -0.51 -15.08
CA THR A 106 -7.42 0.01 -16.05
C THR A 106 -8.30 1.10 -15.40
N GLY A 107 -8.82 0.84 -14.21
CA GLY A 107 -9.58 1.82 -13.43
C GLY A 107 -8.79 3.10 -13.12
N ILE A 108 -7.52 2.98 -12.71
CA ILE A 108 -6.64 4.15 -12.44
C ILE A 108 -6.42 4.98 -13.72
N ILE A 109 -6.20 4.32 -14.86
CA ILE A 109 -6.00 5.00 -16.15
C ILE A 109 -7.26 5.77 -16.54
N PHE A 110 -8.43 5.14 -16.47
CA PHE A 110 -9.70 5.81 -16.75
C PHE A 110 -9.97 6.97 -15.80
N PHE A 111 -9.69 6.79 -14.50
CA PHE A 111 -9.83 7.85 -13.51
C PHE A 111 -8.99 9.08 -13.88
N ARG A 112 -7.73 8.88 -14.26
CA ARG A 112 -6.82 9.95 -14.69
C ARG A 112 -7.31 10.69 -15.94
N VAL A 113 -7.89 9.95 -16.90
CA VAL A 113 -8.47 10.55 -18.12
C VAL A 113 -9.72 11.37 -17.78
N GLY A 114 -10.54 10.90 -16.85
CA GLY A 114 -11.73 11.62 -16.37
C GLY A 114 -11.40 12.91 -15.63
N GLU A 115 -10.38 12.91 -14.77
CA GLU A 115 -9.95 14.10 -14.03
C GLU A 115 -9.46 15.21 -14.96
N LYS A 116 -8.71 14.86 -16.02
CA LYS A 116 -8.24 15.82 -17.04
C LYS A 116 -9.37 16.49 -17.82
N LYS A 117 -10.59 15.94 -17.82
CA LYS A 117 -11.73 16.46 -18.57
C LYS A 117 -12.58 17.44 -17.75
N GLN A 118 -12.31 17.58 -16.45
CA GLN A 118 -13.01 18.49 -15.55
C GLN A 118 -12.21 19.75 -15.17
N VAL A 119 -11.02 19.94 -15.76
CA VAL A 119 -10.20 21.16 -15.67
C VAL A 119 -10.14 21.79 -17.05
#